data_AF-X1LPU4-F1
#
_entry.id   AF-X1LPU4-F1
#
_cell.length_a   1.000
_cell.length_b   1.000
_cell.length_c   1.000
_cell.angle_alpha   90.00
_cell.angle_beta   90.00
_cell.angle_gamma   90.00
#
_symmetry.space_group_name_H-M   'P 1'
#
loop_
_entity.id
_entity.type
_entity.pdbx_description
1 polymer ?
#
loop_
_entity_poly.entity_id
_entity_poly.type
_entity_poly.pdbx_seq_one_letter_code
_entity_poly.pdbx_strand_id
1 'polypeptide(L)'
;MKRPTKPCCACGSTDFWQRIDGEWLCNTCHPNPNPGSNPGSNPDPGSLPVVEEEHSPEVIALRDRVIRGNEKLNKAWLQIKAMDGEEREEQMERIEDSSTHPKHSVSMLP
;
A
#
# COMPACT_ATOMS: atom_id res chain seq x y z
N MET A 1 -20.27 8.96 -21.58
CA MET A 1 -19.95 10.02 -22.58
C MET A 1 -19.17 9.41 -23.73
N LYS A 2 -19.25 9.97 -24.95
CA LYS A 2 -18.54 9.44 -26.13
C LYS A 2 -17.15 10.07 -26.26
N ARG A 3 -16.16 9.29 -26.69
CA ARG A 3 -14.80 9.76 -27.00
C ARG A 3 -14.86 10.89 -28.04
N PRO A 4 -14.08 11.98 -27.90
CA PRO A 4 -13.98 13.02 -28.90
C PRO A 4 -13.57 12.46 -30.27
N THR A 5 -14.29 12.85 -31.31
CA THR A 5 -13.98 12.49 -32.71
C THR A 5 -13.25 13.59 -33.47
N LYS A 6 -13.25 14.81 -32.93
CA LYS A 6 -12.52 15.95 -33.48
C LYS A 6 -11.15 16.07 -32.80
N PRO A 7 -10.12 16.55 -33.52
CA PRO A 7 -8.83 16.86 -32.90
C PRO A 7 -8.96 17.96 -31.85
N CYS A 8 -7.99 18.01 -30.93
CA CYS A 8 -7.90 19.05 -29.92
C CYS A 8 -7.86 20.43 -30.58
N CYS A 9 -8.72 21.34 -30.14
CA CYS A 9 -8.76 22.70 -30.70
C CYS A 9 -7.48 23.51 -30.42
N ALA A 10 -6.73 23.16 -29.36
CA ALA A 10 -5.53 23.89 -28.96
C ALA A 10 -4.26 23.42 -29.69
N CYS A 11 -4.05 22.11 -29.83
CA CYS A 11 -2.82 21.55 -30.39
C CYS A 11 -3.03 20.68 -31.64
N GLY A 12 -4.27 20.41 -32.05
CA GLY A 12 -4.58 19.53 -33.18
C GLY A 12 -4.42 18.03 -32.91
N SER A 13 -3.99 17.62 -31.70
CA SER A 13 -3.80 16.21 -31.36
C SER A 13 -5.12 15.43 -31.34
N THR A 14 -5.09 14.18 -31.81
CA THR A 14 -6.21 13.22 -31.71
C THR A 14 -6.06 12.28 -30.53
N ASP A 15 -5.04 12.47 -29.70
CA ASP A 15 -4.78 11.65 -28.52
C ASP A 15 -5.49 12.22 -27.29
N PHE A 16 -6.35 11.41 -26.69
CA PHE A 16 -7.18 11.78 -25.56
C PHE A 16 -7.25 10.63 -24.55
N TRP A 17 -7.28 10.98 -23.27
CA TRP A 17 -7.54 10.06 -22.17
C TRP A 17 -8.79 10.48 -21.41
N GLN A 18 -9.42 9.52 -20.71
CA GLN A 18 -10.62 9.78 -19.94
C GLN A 18 -10.29 9.91 -18.45
N ARG A 19 -10.75 11.01 -17.83
CA ARG A 19 -10.69 11.23 -16.39
C ARG A 19 -11.67 10.32 -15.65
N ILE A 20 -11.49 10.22 -14.33
CA ILE A 20 -12.35 9.41 -13.44
C ILE A 20 -13.80 9.93 -13.41
N ASP A 21 -14.01 11.23 -13.62
CA ASP A 21 -15.34 11.86 -13.75
C ASP A 21 -16.01 11.59 -15.12
N GLY A 22 -15.30 10.93 -16.05
CA GLY A 22 -15.78 10.57 -17.37
C GLY A 22 -15.53 11.62 -18.46
N GLU A 23 -14.91 12.76 -18.14
CA GLU A 23 -14.51 13.77 -19.12
C GLU A 23 -13.29 13.32 -19.93
N TRP A 24 -13.18 13.79 -21.17
CA TRP A 24 -12.05 13.48 -22.05
C TRP A 24 -11.12 14.68 -22.17
N LEU A 25 -9.83 14.45 -21.93
CA LEU A 25 -8.79 15.47 -22.03
C LEU A 25 -7.76 15.10 -23.08
N CYS A 26 -7.24 16.12 -23.76
CA CYS A 26 -6.16 15.94 -24.73
C CYS A 26 -4.87 15.60 -23.99
N ASN A 27 -4.23 14.49 -24.33
CA ASN A 27 -3.02 14.01 -23.67
C ASN A 27 -1.82 14.96 -23.88
N THR A 28 -1.80 15.69 -24.99
CA THR A 28 -0.72 16.65 -25.28
C THR A 28 -0.85 17.93 -24.45
N CYS A 29 -2.07 18.44 -24.27
CA CYS A 29 -2.31 19.67 -23.49
C CYS A 29 -2.42 19.41 -21.98
N HIS A 30 -2.95 18.24 -21.62
CA HIS A 30 -3.15 17.79 -20.25
C HIS A 30 -2.62 16.35 -20.15
N PRO A 31 -1.32 16.17 -19.90
CA PRO A 31 -0.73 14.84 -19.80
C PRO A 31 -1.43 14.00 -18.74
N ASN A 32 -1.72 12.74 -19.08
CA ASN A 32 -2.33 11.81 -18.14
C ASN A 32 -1.34 11.50 -16.99
N PRO A 33 -1.69 11.77 -15.72
CA PRO A 33 -0.82 11.45 -14.59
C PRO A 33 -0.65 9.93 -14.39
N ASN A 34 -1.56 9.12 -14.94
CA ASN A 34 -1.57 7.66 -14.85
C ASN A 34 -1.57 7.03 -16.26
N PRO A 35 -0.42 7.00 -16.95
CA PRO A 35 -0.34 6.59 -18.36
C PRO A 35 -0.85 5.16 -18.65
N GLY A 36 -0.92 4.31 -17.63
CA GLY A 36 -1.43 2.93 -17.74
C GLY A 36 -2.95 2.76 -17.66
N SER A 37 -3.72 3.82 -17.38
CA SER A 37 -5.17 3.71 -17.14
C SER A 37 -6.04 3.96 -18.38
N ASN A 38 -5.46 3.99 -19.58
CA ASN A 38 -6.22 4.29 -20.79
C ASN A 38 -7.18 3.12 -21.12
N PRO A 39 -8.52 3.31 -21.09
CA PRO A 39 -9.47 2.22 -21.26
C PRO A 39 -9.58 1.69 -22.70
N GLY A 40 -8.73 2.18 -23.62
CA GLY A 40 -8.71 1.82 -25.05
C GLY A 40 -7.48 1.02 -25.49
N SER A 41 -6.54 0.76 -24.60
CA SER A 41 -5.40 -0.12 -24.89
C SER A 41 -5.65 -1.41 -24.14
N ASN A 42 -6.09 -2.47 -24.83
CA ASN A 42 -5.91 -3.81 -24.29
C ASN A 42 -4.41 -3.94 -24.01
N PRO A 43 -3.98 -4.07 -22.74
CA PRO A 43 -2.60 -4.41 -22.49
C PRO A 43 -2.45 -5.86 -22.95
N ASP A 44 -1.61 -6.06 -23.95
CA ASP A 44 -1.00 -7.36 -24.22
C ASP A 44 -0.46 -7.88 -22.88
N PRO A 45 -0.83 -9.09 -22.41
CA PRO A 45 -0.46 -9.55 -21.06
C PRO A 45 1.04 -9.88 -20.92
N GLY A 46 1.88 -9.48 -21.88
CA GLY A 46 3.28 -9.89 -21.99
C GLY A 46 4.33 -8.79 -21.85
N SER A 47 3.98 -7.52 -21.59
CA SER A 47 4.99 -6.46 -21.48
C SER A 47 4.61 -5.36 -20.51
N LEU A 48 4.79 -5.65 -19.21
CA LEU A 48 5.18 -4.59 -18.31
C LEU A 48 6.63 -4.23 -18.67
N PRO A 49 6.94 -2.98 -19.07
CA PRO A 49 8.29 -2.51 -18.81
C PRO A 49 8.42 -2.57 -17.30
N VAL A 50 9.24 -3.48 -16.79
CA VAL A 50 9.80 -3.32 -15.47
C VAL A 50 10.54 -2.00 -15.57
N VAL A 51 9.89 -0.92 -15.13
CA VAL A 51 10.61 0.30 -14.81
C VAL A 51 11.42 -0.12 -13.60
N GLU A 52 12.62 -0.65 -13.85
CA GLU A 52 13.67 -0.72 -12.86
C GLU A 52 14.02 0.73 -12.55
N GLU A 53 13.16 1.38 -11.77
CA GLU A 53 13.62 2.50 -10.97
C GLU A 53 14.76 1.91 -10.15
N GLU A 54 15.99 2.20 -10.56
CA GLU A 54 17.22 1.92 -9.82
C GLU A 54 17.13 2.71 -8.51
N HIS A 55 16.40 2.16 -7.57
CA HIS A 55 16.34 2.62 -6.21
C HIS A 55 17.73 2.40 -5.60
N SER A 56 18.25 3.38 -4.88
CA SER A 56 19.53 3.18 -4.20
C SER A 56 19.40 2.00 -3.22
N PRO A 57 20.50 1.27 -2.95
CA PRO A 57 20.50 0.14 -2.01
C PRO A 57 19.88 0.46 -0.65
N GLU A 58 20.04 1.69 -0.17
CA GLU A 58 19.43 2.19 1.06
C GLU A 58 17.90 2.23 0.98
N VAL A 59 17.34 2.68 -0.15
CA VAL A 59 15.88 2.73 -0.36
C VAL A 59 15.28 1.32 -0.43
N ILE A 60 15.99 0.38 -1.07
CA ILE A 60 15.60 -1.03 -1.09
C ILE A 60 15.62 -1.62 0.32
N ALA A 61 16.68 -1.38 1.09
CA ALA A 61 16.79 -1.85 2.48
C ALA A 61 15.70 -1.28 3.39
N LEU A 62 15.30 -0.02 3.17
CA LEU A 62 14.18 0.61 3.87
C LEU A 62 12.84 -0.02 3.50
N ARG A 63 12.59 -0.21 2.20
CA ARG A 63 11.38 -0.89 1.70
C ARG A 63 11.23 -2.28 2.32
N ASP A 64 12.30 -3.07 2.30
CA ASP A 64 12.33 -4.41 2.86
C ASP A 64 12.04 -4.42 4.38
N ARG A 65 12.55 -3.44 5.11
CA ARG A 65 12.29 -3.30 6.54
C ARG A 65 10.82 -2.99 6.82
N VAL A 66 10.22 -2.09 6.04
CA VAL A 66 8.80 -1.74 6.15
C VAL A 66 7.92 -2.95 5.82
N ILE A 67 8.21 -3.68 4.74
CA ILE A 67 7.47 -4.88 4.36
C ILE A 67 7.51 -5.92 5.50
N ARG A 68 8.70 -6.25 6.02
CA ARG A 68 8.83 -7.19 7.15
C ARG A 68 8.13 -6.70 8.41
N GLY A 69 8.21 -5.40 8.71
CA GLY A 69 7.51 -4.79 9.83
C GLY A 69 5.99 -4.95 9.71
N ASN A 70 5.46 -4.66 8.52
CA ASN A 70 4.03 -4.77 8.22
C ASN A 70 3.54 -6.22 8.27
N GLU A 71 4.33 -7.18 7.78
CA GLU A 71 4.01 -8.60 7.89
C GLU A 71 3.93 -9.06 9.36
N LYS A 72 4.88 -8.62 10.19
CA LYS A 72 4.88 -8.94 11.62
C LYS A 72 3.65 -8.36 12.32
N LEU A 73 3.31 -7.11 12.04
CA LEU A 73 2.12 -6.46 12.58
C LEU A 73 0.84 -7.15 12.11
N ASN A 74 0.74 -7.51 10.84
CA ASN A 74 -0.42 -8.20 10.29
C ASN A 74 -0.61 -9.58 10.93
N LYS A 75 0.47 -10.34 11.14
CA LYS A 75 0.42 -11.64 11.83
C LYS A 75 -0.05 -11.48 13.28
N ALA A 76 0.49 -10.51 14.02
CA ALA A 76 0.06 -10.22 15.39
C ALA A 76 -1.43 -9.83 15.44
N TRP A 77 -1.89 -8.99 14.51
CA TRP A 77 -3.30 -8.62 14.40
C TRP A 77 -4.21 -9.81 14.12
N LEU A 78 -3.81 -10.71 13.22
CA LEU A 78 -4.56 -11.93 12.92
C LEU A 78 -4.65 -12.85 14.14
N GLN A 79 -3.59 -12.96 14.93
CA GLN A 79 -3.61 -13.72 16.19
C GLN A 79 -4.61 -13.11 17.18
N ILE A 80 -4.56 -11.80 17.41
CA ILE A 80 -5.50 -11.11 18.31
C ILE A 80 -6.95 -11.30 17.86
N LYS A 81 -7.21 -11.26 16.54
CA LYS A 81 -8.56 -11.50 16.00
C LYS A 81 -9.02 -12.96 16.11
N ALA A 82 -8.08 -13.90 16.13
CA ALA A 82 -8.36 -15.33 16.20
C ALA A 82 -8.49 -15.83 17.65
N MET A 83 -8.04 -15.05 18.63
CA MET A 83 -8.25 -15.35 20.04
C MET A 83 -9.74 -15.34 20.37
N ASP A 84 -10.20 -16.38 21.06
CA ASP A 84 -11.54 -16.41 21.60
C ASP A 84 -11.70 -15.48 22.83
N GLY A 85 -12.93 -15.26 23.26
CA GLY A 85 -13.24 -14.31 24.33
C GLY A 85 -12.67 -14.70 25.69
N GLU A 86 -12.58 -16.01 25.96
CA GLU A 86 -12.13 -16.57 27.23
C GLU A 86 -10.59 -16.50 27.34
N GLU A 87 -9.87 -16.93 26.29
CA GLU A 87 -8.41 -16.84 26.23
C GLU A 87 -7.92 -15.39 26.26
N ARG A 88 -8.69 -14.45 25.68
CA ARG A 88 -8.39 -13.01 25.75
C ARG A 88 -8.53 -12.45 27.17
N GLU A 89 -9.55 -12.89 27.91
CA GLU A 89 -9.79 -12.46 29.29
C GLU A 89 -8.71 -13.01 30.23
N GLU A 90 -8.37 -14.30 30.11
CA GLU A 90 -7.27 -14.91 30.87
C GLU A 90 -5.90 -14.25 30.62
N GLN A 91 -5.60 -13.86 29.37
CA GLN A 91 -4.36 -13.15 29.06
C GLN A 91 -4.36 -11.73 29.64
N MET A 92 -5.50 -11.04 29.66
CA MET A 92 -5.62 -9.72 30.26
C MET A 92 -5.41 -9.78 31.77
N GLU A 93 -6.05 -10.73 32.46
CA GLU A 93 -5.87 -10.95 33.90
C GLU A 93 -4.41 -11.27 34.25
N ARG A 94 -3.73 -12.10 33.44
CA ARG A 94 -2.30 -12.41 33.65
C ARG A 94 -1.40 -11.19 33.52
N ILE A 95 -1.70 -10.29 32.58
CA ILE A 95 -0.92 -9.07 32.38
C ILE A 95 -1.15 -8.10 33.55
N GLU A 96 -2.40 -7.95 34.00
CA GLU A 96 -2.73 -7.12 35.16
C GLU A 96 -2.08 -7.64 36.45
N ASP A 97 -2.11 -8.94 36.70
CA ASP A 97 -1.46 -9.56 37.88
C ASP A 97 0.07 -9.42 37.85
N SER A 98 0.67 -9.47 36.66
CA SER A 98 2.10 -9.19 36.49
C SER A 98 2.49 -7.73 36.70
N SER A 99 1.53 -6.81 36.59
CA SER A 99 1.72 -5.38 36.78
C SER A 99 1.59 -4.97 38.26
N THR A 100 0.77 -5.68 39.03
CA THR A 100 0.53 -5.42 40.47
C THR A 100 1.59 -6.05 41.38
N HIS A 101 2.31 -7.09 40.94
CA HIS A 101 3.40 -7.72 41.69
C HIS A 101 4.72 -7.78 40.90
N PRO A 102 5.56 -6.72 40.91
CA PRO A 102 6.88 -6.78 40.31
C PRO A 102 7.75 -7.78 41.08
N LYS A 103 8.11 -8.89 40.44
CA LYS A 103 9.06 -9.89 40.96
C LYS A 103 10.50 -9.34 40.92
N HIS A 104 10.80 -8.36 41.75
CA HIS A 104 12.17 -7.97 42.07
C HIS A 104 12.44 -8.20 43.56
N SER A 105 12.51 -9.47 43.98
CA SER A 105 13.30 -9.81 45.17
C SER A 105 14.77 -9.86 44.75
N VAL A 106 15.45 -8.72 44.88
CA VAL A 106 16.91 -8.68 44.80
C VAL A 106 17.43 -9.38 46.06
N SER A 107 17.86 -10.63 45.91
CA SER A 107 18.60 -11.33 46.95
C SER A 107 19.98 -10.69 47.07
N MET A 108 20.15 -9.79 48.04
CA MET A 108 21.47 -9.37 48.48
C MET A 108 22.05 -10.51 49.32
N LEU A 109 22.99 -11.25 48.74
CA LEU A 109 23.87 -12.14 49.49
C LEU A 109 25.15 -11.37 49.88
N PRO A 110 25.68 -11.60 51.10
CA PRO A 110 26.89 -10.94 51.60
C PRO A 110 28.18 -11.43 50.94
#